data_AF-A0A1C4STZ6-F1
#
_entry.id   AF-A0A1C4STZ6-F1
#
_cell.length_a   1.000
_cell.length_b   1.000
_cell.length_c   1.000
_cell.angle_alpha   90.00
_cell.angle_beta   90.00
_cell.angle_gamma   90.00
#
_symmetry.space_group_name_H-M   'P 1'
#
loop_
_entity.id
_entity.type
_entity.pdbx_description
1 polymer ?
#
loop_
_entity_poly.entity_id
_entity_poly.type
_entity_poly.pdbx_seq_one_letter_code
_entity_poly.pdbx_strand_id
1 'polypeptide(L)'
;MTPELVERVLTAKAIVDDRRSGRCRGSAGYSCRNAAVHGAPACLRHLTREELGVAALARRWAQPLVDRWLLQLPPACWFWPVPDLSTLRALDHATVLAAWQQDRCAICATPGRRGGQQGTLVLDHDHETGLSRGYLCHRCNKRESHSTPVDGRYPNYRRLPPAVLLGLSFRYSQRAPQVPTARTAPAGPARDDLLRWLQVVDVPLDPVVRAWSASVEARVCCLRLSRNCRAASFAERFT
;
A
#
# COMPACT_ATOMS: atom_id res chain seq x y z
N MET A 1 -12.52 0.21 -10.39
CA MET A 1 -12.03 0.99 -9.23
C MET A 1 -10.67 1.55 -9.61
N THR A 2 -10.32 2.78 -9.22
CA THR A 2 -9.00 3.40 -9.54
C THR A 2 -8.07 3.36 -8.31
N PRO A 3 -6.74 3.51 -8.47
CA PRO A 3 -5.81 3.61 -7.34
C PRO A 3 -6.18 4.70 -6.33
N GLU A 4 -6.67 5.85 -6.79
CA GLU A 4 -7.08 6.98 -5.94
C GLU A 4 -8.28 6.61 -5.07
N LEU A 5 -9.24 5.86 -5.63
CA LEU A 5 -10.38 5.37 -4.85
C LEU A 5 -9.93 4.35 -3.79
N VAL A 6 -8.99 3.46 -4.12
CA VAL A 6 -8.42 2.51 -3.15
C VAL A 6 -7.79 3.26 -1.98
N GLU A 7 -6.96 4.26 -2.26
CA GLU A 7 -6.32 5.07 -1.23
C GLU A 7 -7.33 5.83 -0.36
N ARG A 8 -8.38 6.42 -0.96
CA ARG A 8 -9.45 7.09 -0.22
C ARG A 8 -10.16 6.14 0.73
N VAL A 9 -10.46 4.92 0.30
CA VAL A 9 -11.12 3.92 1.14
C VAL A 9 -10.18 3.44 2.26
N LEU A 10 -8.89 3.25 1.98
CA LEU A 10 -7.91 2.88 3.01
C LEU A 10 -7.71 4.01 4.04
N THR A 11 -7.73 5.26 3.60
CA THR A 11 -7.70 6.43 4.48
C THR A 11 -8.96 6.50 5.33
N ALA A 12 -10.14 6.32 4.73
CA ALA A 12 -11.40 6.24 5.45
C ALA A 12 -11.40 5.09 6.47
N LYS A 13 -10.88 3.92 6.08
CA LYS A 13 -10.68 2.80 6.99
C LYS A 13 -9.79 3.18 8.17
N ALA A 14 -8.67 3.86 7.93
CA ALA A 14 -7.80 4.30 9.03
C ALA A 14 -8.53 5.25 9.99
N ILE A 15 -9.40 6.12 9.51
CA ILE A 15 -10.24 7.02 10.35
C ILE A 15 -11.27 6.23 11.17
N VAL A 16 -11.91 5.23 10.56
CA VAL A 16 -12.91 4.36 11.23
C VAL A 16 -12.25 3.44 12.25
N ASP A 17 -11.14 2.81 11.85
CA ASP A 17 -10.32 1.91 12.67
C ASP A 17 -9.53 2.66 13.75
N ASP A 18 -9.44 4.00 13.69
CA ASP A 18 -8.73 4.81 14.69
C ASP A 18 -9.38 4.61 16.06
N ARG A 19 -8.93 3.55 16.74
CA ARG A 19 -9.26 3.21 18.12
C ARG A 19 -8.47 4.13 19.03
N ARG A 20 -8.77 5.44 18.97
CA ARG A 20 -8.34 6.36 20.03
C ARG A 20 -8.84 5.80 21.35
N SER A 21 -7.91 5.38 22.19
CA SER A 21 -8.28 4.77 23.45
C SER A 21 -8.95 5.82 24.33
N GLY A 22 -10.11 5.46 24.91
CA GLY A 22 -10.71 6.23 26.02
C GLY A 22 -9.87 6.12 27.30
N ARG A 23 -8.89 5.20 27.32
CA ARG A 23 -7.89 5.03 28.36
C ARG A 23 -6.68 5.93 28.08
N CYS A 24 -6.60 7.05 28.78
CA CYS A 24 -5.36 7.79 28.85
C CYS A 24 -4.34 6.96 29.66
N ARG A 25 -3.16 6.68 29.09
CA ARG A 25 -2.03 6.09 29.84
C ARG A 25 -1.18 7.14 30.57
N GLY A 26 -1.62 8.39 30.60
CA GLY A 26 -1.05 9.44 31.45
C GLY A 26 -1.72 9.41 32.83
N SER A 27 -0.94 9.63 33.88
CA SER A 27 -1.44 9.95 35.22
C SER A 27 -1.53 11.47 35.38
N ALA A 28 -2.10 11.95 36.50
CA ALA A 28 -2.44 13.36 36.78
C ALA A 28 -1.29 14.39 36.70
N GLY A 29 -0.07 13.99 36.30
CA GLY A 29 1.08 14.87 36.10
C GLY A 29 1.97 14.52 34.89
N TYR A 30 1.55 13.63 33.98
CA TYR A 30 2.35 13.25 32.81
C TYR A 30 1.59 13.40 31.50
N SER A 31 2.30 13.83 30.45
CA SER A 31 1.77 13.92 29.09
C SER A 31 1.27 12.57 28.58
N CYS A 32 0.28 12.63 27.68
CA CYS A 32 -0.27 11.47 27.00
C CYS A 32 0.82 10.58 26.40
N ARG A 33 1.02 9.37 26.93
CA ARG A 33 1.94 8.41 26.30
C ARG A 33 1.39 7.76 25.03
N ASN A 34 0.14 8.03 24.67
CA ASN A 34 -0.36 7.63 23.35
C ASN A 34 0.24 8.60 22.32
N ALA A 35 1.06 8.07 21.40
CA ALA A 35 1.67 8.82 20.31
C ALA A 35 0.62 9.62 19.53
N ALA A 36 0.95 10.82 19.05
CA ALA A 36 0.02 11.56 18.20
C ALA A 36 -0.25 10.77 16.90
N VAL A 37 -1.52 10.64 16.53
CA VAL A 37 -1.94 10.06 15.25
C VAL A 37 -2.24 11.23 14.31
N HIS A 38 -1.46 11.37 13.24
CA HIS A 38 -1.56 12.49 12.29
C HIS A 38 -1.46 13.89 12.95
N GLY A 39 -0.64 14.02 14.00
CA GLY A 39 -0.46 15.28 14.72
C GLY A 39 -1.57 15.62 15.73
N ALA A 40 -2.59 14.76 15.88
CA ALA A 40 -3.63 14.89 16.89
C ALA A 40 -3.38 13.92 18.07
N PRO A 41 -3.78 14.27 19.31
CA PRO A 41 -3.70 13.36 20.45
C PRO A 41 -4.45 12.04 20.17
N ALA A 42 -3.78 10.90 20.35
CA ALA A 42 -4.40 9.58 20.16
C ALA A 42 -5.30 9.13 21.32
N CYS A 43 -5.50 9.97 22.34
CA CYS A 43 -6.46 9.73 23.41
C CYS A 43 -7.65 10.68 23.24
N LEU A 44 -8.87 10.14 23.28
CA LEU A 44 -10.10 10.95 23.24
C LEU A 44 -10.21 11.92 24.42
N ARG A 45 -9.56 11.62 25.56
CA ARG A 45 -9.58 12.48 26.76
C ARG A 45 -8.79 13.78 26.63
N HIS A 46 -7.86 13.86 25.67
CA HIS A 46 -7.02 15.05 25.46
C HIS A 46 -7.47 15.88 24.26
N LEU A 47 -8.59 15.51 23.65
CA LEU A 47 -9.20 16.31 22.61
C LEU A 47 -10.10 17.36 23.25
N THR A 48 -10.07 18.57 22.73
CA THR A 48 -11.08 19.57 23.06
C THR A 48 -12.46 19.09 22.58
N ARG A 49 -13.54 19.70 23.08
CA ARG A 49 -14.90 19.39 22.61
C ARG A 49 -15.05 19.61 21.10
N GLU A 50 -14.40 20.64 20.57
CA GLU A 50 -14.37 20.93 19.13
C GLU A 50 -13.64 19.83 18.35
N GLU A 51 -12.44 19.42 18.79
CA GLU A 51 -11.68 18.33 18.17
C GLU A 51 -12.41 16.99 18.21
N LEU A 52 -13.17 16.72 19.28
CA LEU A 52 -14.07 15.56 19.38
C LEU A 52 -15.19 15.64 18.34
N GLY A 53 -15.79 16.82 18.15
CA GLY A 53 -16.81 17.07 17.12
C GLY A 53 -16.26 16.82 15.71
N VAL A 54 -15.06 17.32 15.41
CA VAL A 54 -14.37 17.09 14.13
C VAL A 54 -14.07 15.61 13.91
N ALA A 55 -13.54 14.91 14.92
CA ALA A 55 -13.25 13.47 14.81
C ALA A 55 -14.52 12.63 14.59
N ALA A 56 -15.62 12.97 15.29
CA ALA A 56 -16.90 12.31 15.10
C ALA A 56 -17.48 12.57 13.70
N LEU A 57 -17.38 13.81 13.21
CA LEU A 57 -17.79 14.16 11.86
C LEU A 57 -16.98 13.39 10.82
N ALA A 58 -15.64 13.39 10.93
CA ALA A 58 -14.76 12.67 10.02
C ALA A 58 -15.10 11.16 9.96
N ARG A 59 -15.37 10.52 11.09
CA ARG A 59 -15.81 9.12 11.13
C ARG A 59 -17.15 8.91 10.41
N ARG A 60 -18.14 9.78 10.65
CA ARG A 60 -19.45 9.71 9.95
C ARG A 60 -19.30 9.82 8.43
N TRP A 61 -18.39 10.66 7.94
CA TRP A 61 -18.12 10.78 6.49
C TRP A 61 -17.30 9.61 5.94
N ALA A 62 -16.40 9.02 6.74
CA ALA A 62 -15.57 7.90 6.34
C ALA A 62 -16.33 6.57 6.29
N GLN A 63 -17.27 6.36 7.22
CA GLN A 63 -17.98 5.08 7.38
C GLN A 63 -18.64 4.57 6.08
N PRO A 64 -19.40 5.39 5.32
CA PRO A 64 -20.05 4.91 4.09
C PRO A 64 -19.05 4.46 3.01
N LEU A 65 -17.84 5.05 2.97
CA LEU A 65 -16.80 4.61 2.04
C LEU A 65 -16.27 3.22 2.42
N VAL A 66 -16.08 2.98 3.72
CA VAL A 66 -15.61 1.71 4.25
C VAL A 66 -16.66 0.63 3.98
N ASP A 67 -17.90 0.86 4.41
CA ASP A 67 -18.99 -0.12 4.29
C ASP A 67 -19.24 -0.52 2.85
N ARG A 68 -19.20 0.45 1.93
CA ARG A 68 -19.47 0.21 0.52
C ARG A 68 -18.31 -0.48 -0.19
N TRP A 69 -17.07 -0.06 0.05
CA TRP A 69 -15.97 -0.37 -0.85
C TRP A 69 -14.88 -1.25 -0.27
N LEU A 70 -14.74 -1.36 1.06
CA LEU A 70 -13.60 -2.04 1.66
C LEU A 70 -13.49 -3.50 1.23
N LEU A 71 -14.63 -4.20 1.15
CA LEU A 71 -14.71 -5.61 0.71
C LEU A 71 -14.39 -5.80 -0.78
N GLN A 72 -14.42 -4.74 -1.57
CA GLN A 72 -14.26 -4.77 -3.02
C GLN A 72 -12.88 -4.25 -3.47
N LEU A 73 -12.01 -3.87 -2.54
CA LEU A 73 -10.74 -3.28 -2.89
C LEU A 73 -9.86 -4.26 -3.69
N PRO A 74 -9.37 -3.87 -4.88
CA PRO A 74 -8.39 -4.66 -5.61
C PRO A 74 -7.00 -4.51 -4.96
N PRO A 75 -6.15 -5.56 -5.01
CA PRO A 75 -4.73 -5.42 -4.68
C PRO A 75 -4.04 -4.52 -5.70
N ALA A 76 -2.90 -3.94 -5.31
CA ALA A 76 -2.16 -3.01 -6.16
C ALA A 76 -1.74 -3.63 -7.51
N CYS A 77 -1.42 -4.93 -7.54
CA CYS A 77 -0.95 -5.62 -8.74
C CYS A 77 -1.98 -5.65 -9.88
N TRP A 78 -3.26 -5.42 -9.60
CA TRP A 78 -4.29 -5.34 -10.65
C TRP A 78 -4.24 -4.06 -11.47
N PHE A 79 -3.47 -3.06 -11.01
CA PHE A 79 -3.27 -1.80 -11.71
C PHE A 79 -1.99 -1.77 -12.54
N TRP A 80 -1.20 -2.85 -12.53
CA TRP A 80 0.06 -2.89 -13.25
C TRP A 80 -0.16 -3.46 -14.65
N PRO A 81 0.49 -2.90 -15.69
CA PRO A 81 0.35 -3.39 -17.04
C PRO A 81 0.88 -4.83 -17.12
N VAL A 82 0.08 -5.73 -17.70
CA VAL A 82 0.53 -7.09 -18.03
C VAL A 82 1.17 -7.03 -19.41
N PRO A 83 2.46 -7.35 -19.54
CA PRO A 83 3.14 -7.32 -20.83
C PRO A 83 2.74 -8.49 -21.73
N ASP A 84 3.16 -8.43 -23.00
CA ASP A 84 3.32 -9.66 -23.77
C ASP A 84 4.52 -10.46 -23.24
N LEU A 85 4.26 -11.70 -22.82
CA LEU A 85 5.25 -12.61 -22.26
C LEU A 85 5.86 -13.55 -23.31
N SER A 86 5.42 -13.46 -24.57
CA SER A 86 5.91 -14.30 -25.66
C SER A 86 7.44 -14.22 -25.83
N THR A 87 8.02 -13.05 -25.59
CA THR A 87 9.46 -12.77 -25.66
C THR A 87 10.24 -13.22 -24.42
N LEU A 88 9.56 -13.47 -23.30
CA LEU A 88 10.20 -13.83 -22.02
C LEU A 88 10.12 -15.34 -21.73
N ARG A 89 9.65 -16.17 -22.68
CA ARG A 89 9.48 -17.63 -22.51
C ARG A 89 10.75 -18.37 -22.12
N ALA A 90 11.92 -17.83 -22.46
CA ALA A 90 13.21 -18.43 -22.14
C ALA A 90 13.68 -18.16 -20.70
N LEU A 91 13.05 -17.22 -19.99
CA LEU A 91 13.38 -16.89 -18.61
C LEU A 91 12.63 -17.80 -17.64
N ASP A 92 13.23 -18.08 -16.48
CA ASP A 92 12.53 -18.78 -15.43
C ASP A 92 11.36 -17.93 -14.89
N HIS A 93 10.27 -18.60 -14.51
CA HIS A 93 9.05 -17.92 -14.06
C HIS A 93 9.27 -17.00 -12.86
N ALA A 94 10.20 -17.34 -11.97
CA ALA A 94 10.44 -16.54 -10.80
C ALA A 94 11.17 -15.23 -11.14
N THR A 95 12.09 -15.26 -12.10
CA THR A 95 12.73 -14.05 -12.66
C THR A 95 11.71 -13.15 -13.34
N VAL A 96 10.80 -13.71 -14.16
CA VAL A 96 9.73 -12.94 -14.81
C VAL A 96 8.84 -12.25 -13.76
N LEU A 97 8.40 -13.00 -12.74
CA LEU A 97 7.60 -12.47 -11.65
C LEU A 97 8.33 -11.35 -10.90
N ALA A 98 9.60 -11.57 -10.52
CA ALA A 98 10.39 -10.61 -9.79
C ALA A 98 10.61 -9.31 -10.59
N ALA A 99 10.88 -9.44 -11.89
CA ALA A 99 11.05 -8.30 -12.79
C ALA A 99 9.74 -7.50 -12.93
N TRP A 100 8.60 -8.17 -13.13
CA TRP A 100 7.30 -7.51 -13.24
C TRP A 100 6.87 -6.77 -11.98
N GLN A 101 7.14 -7.33 -10.81
CA GLN A 101 6.84 -6.65 -9.56
C GLN A 101 7.77 -5.49 -9.24
N GLN A 102 8.95 -5.40 -9.88
CA GLN A 102 9.93 -4.32 -9.70
C GLN A 102 10.18 -3.98 -8.21
N ASP A 103 10.41 -5.00 -7.38
CA ASP A 103 10.66 -4.83 -5.95
C ASP A 103 9.50 -4.13 -5.19
N ARG A 104 8.24 -4.35 -5.62
CA ARG A 104 7.03 -3.86 -4.94
C ARG A 104 6.12 -5.00 -4.45
N CYS A 105 5.47 -4.76 -3.31
CA CYS A 105 4.43 -5.65 -2.78
C CYS A 105 3.21 -5.72 -3.71
N ALA A 106 2.77 -6.92 -4.07
CA ALA A 106 1.59 -7.11 -4.93
C ALA A 106 0.28 -6.55 -4.36
N ILE A 107 0.13 -6.52 -3.03
CA ILE A 107 -1.11 -6.05 -2.39
C ILE A 107 -1.15 -4.54 -2.23
N CYS A 108 -0.04 -3.91 -1.82
CA CYS A 108 -0.03 -2.51 -1.39
C CYS A 108 0.97 -1.61 -2.13
N ALA A 109 1.67 -2.13 -3.14
CA ALA A 109 2.74 -1.46 -3.91
C ALA A 109 3.93 -0.91 -3.11
N THR A 110 3.96 -1.08 -1.77
CA THR A 110 5.09 -0.63 -0.95
C THR A 110 6.39 -1.25 -1.46
N PRO A 111 7.41 -0.43 -1.78
CA PRO A 111 8.68 -0.91 -2.28
C PRO A 111 9.44 -1.68 -1.18
N GLY A 112 10.29 -2.61 -1.59
CA GLY A 112 11.08 -3.40 -0.67
C GLY A 112 12.13 -4.27 -1.35
N ARG A 113 13.22 -4.57 -0.65
CA ARG A 113 14.26 -5.45 -1.17
C ARG A 113 13.79 -6.91 -1.09
N ARG A 114 13.96 -7.67 -2.17
CA ARG A 114 13.87 -9.15 -2.13
C ARG A 114 15.10 -9.74 -1.42
N GLY A 115 14.91 -10.84 -0.68
CA GLY A 115 16.03 -11.70 -0.24
C GLY A 115 16.02 -12.10 1.24
N GLY A 116 15.48 -13.28 1.56
CA GLY A 116 15.72 -13.99 2.82
C GLY A 116 15.53 -13.18 4.12
N GLN A 117 16.38 -13.43 5.12
CA GLN A 117 16.26 -12.84 6.47
C GLN A 117 16.41 -11.31 6.53
N GLN A 118 16.89 -10.65 5.47
CA GLN A 118 17.10 -9.20 5.41
C GLN A 118 16.18 -8.50 4.39
N GLY A 119 15.51 -9.24 3.52
CA GLY A 119 14.59 -8.72 2.52
C GLY A 119 13.28 -8.29 3.15
N THR A 120 12.75 -7.14 2.72
CA THR A 120 11.44 -6.66 3.17
C THR A 120 10.28 -7.28 2.38
N LEU A 121 10.57 -7.92 1.24
CA LEU A 121 9.62 -8.70 0.46
C LEU A 121 9.86 -10.21 0.60
N VAL A 122 8.78 -10.96 0.79
CA VAL A 122 8.74 -12.42 0.89
C VAL A 122 7.94 -12.99 -0.27
N LEU A 123 8.37 -14.15 -0.80
CA LEU A 123 7.63 -14.87 -1.82
C LEU A 123 6.47 -15.61 -1.14
N ASP A 124 5.27 -15.15 -1.43
CA ASP A 124 4.03 -15.70 -0.95
C ASP A 124 3.56 -16.86 -1.84
N HIS A 125 2.91 -17.85 -1.23
CA HIS A 125 2.48 -19.07 -1.90
C HIS A 125 1.15 -19.56 -1.35
N ASP A 126 0.44 -20.32 -2.16
CA ASP A 126 -0.74 -21.03 -1.76
C ASP A 126 -0.37 -22.23 -0.88
N HIS A 127 -0.93 -22.31 0.33
CA HIS A 127 -0.55 -23.33 1.32
C HIS A 127 -1.11 -24.73 1.00
N GLU A 128 -2.12 -24.84 0.13
CA GLU A 128 -2.70 -26.13 -0.25
C GLU A 128 -1.92 -26.76 -1.41
N THR A 129 -1.57 -25.96 -2.41
CA THR A 129 -0.92 -26.40 -3.65
C THR A 129 0.60 -26.21 -3.64
N GLY A 130 1.12 -25.33 -2.78
CA GLY A 130 2.53 -24.93 -2.75
C GLY A 130 2.95 -24.03 -3.91
N LEU A 131 2.00 -23.56 -4.74
CA LEU A 131 2.30 -22.72 -5.90
C LEU A 131 2.54 -21.27 -5.47
N SER A 132 3.57 -20.64 -6.05
CA SER A 132 3.89 -19.24 -5.78
C SER A 132 2.83 -18.30 -6.34
N ARG A 133 2.47 -17.28 -5.55
CA ARG A 133 1.46 -16.27 -5.92
C ARG A 133 2.10 -14.94 -6.31
N GLY A 134 3.07 -14.46 -5.53
CA GLY A 134 3.65 -13.13 -5.70
C GLY A 134 4.59 -12.75 -4.56
N TYR A 135 5.33 -11.65 -4.71
CA TYR A 135 6.09 -11.04 -3.62
C TYR A 135 5.22 -10.07 -2.82
N LEU A 136 5.23 -10.24 -1.50
CA LEU A 136 4.51 -9.40 -0.54
C LEU A 136 5.46 -8.79 0.49
N CYS A 137 5.14 -7.60 0.98
CA CYS A 137 5.83 -7.09 2.16
C CYS A 137 5.43 -7.89 3.40
N HIS A 138 6.29 -7.98 4.41
CA HIS A 138 6.03 -8.77 5.62
C HIS A 138 4.67 -8.43 6.29
N ARG A 139 4.26 -7.16 6.28
CA ARG A 139 2.96 -6.73 6.83
C ARG A 139 1.78 -7.32 6.05
N CYS A 140 1.84 -7.28 4.72
CA CYS A 140 0.80 -7.86 3.88
C CYS A 140 0.81 -9.38 3.95
N ASN A 141 1.99 -10.01 3.91
CA ASN A 141 2.12 -11.47 4.02
C ASN A 141 1.53 -11.99 5.34
N LYS A 142 1.92 -11.38 6.47
CA LYS A 142 1.36 -11.76 7.79
C LYS A 142 -0.15 -11.58 7.85
N ARG A 143 -0.68 -10.49 7.27
CA ARG A 143 -2.13 -10.27 7.23
C ARG A 143 -2.82 -11.25 6.30
N GLU A 144 -2.22 -11.61 5.17
CA GLU A 144 -2.77 -12.58 4.23
C GLU A 144 -3.08 -13.88 4.97
N SER A 145 -2.14 -14.39 5.76
CA SER A 145 -2.31 -15.64 6.52
C SER A 145 -3.38 -15.59 7.62
N HIS A 146 -3.77 -14.40 8.06
CA HIS A 146 -4.75 -14.19 9.14
C HIS A 146 -6.02 -13.46 8.68
N SER A 147 -6.13 -13.15 7.39
CA SER A 147 -7.16 -12.23 6.90
C SER A 147 -8.53 -12.89 6.95
N THR A 148 -9.35 -12.44 7.89
CA THR A 148 -10.81 -12.51 7.74
C THR A 148 -11.21 -11.61 6.57
N PRO A 149 -12.33 -11.90 5.86
CA PRO A 149 -12.67 -11.25 4.58
C PRO A 149 -13.16 -9.80 4.75
N VAL A 150 -12.60 -9.03 5.67
CA VAL A 150 -12.99 -7.64 5.97
C VAL A 150 -12.31 -6.64 5.04
N ASP A 151 -11.13 -6.98 4.48
CA ASP A 151 -10.40 -6.16 3.51
C ASP A 151 -10.29 -6.93 2.19
N GLY A 152 -10.97 -6.43 1.16
CA GLY A 152 -11.14 -7.09 -0.14
C GLY A 152 -9.84 -7.37 -0.89
N ARG A 153 -8.75 -6.66 -0.54
CA ARG A 153 -7.47 -6.81 -1.24
C ARG A 153 -6.92 -8.23 -1.12
N TYR A 154 -7.13 -8.89 0.02
CA TYR A 154 -6.62 -10.24 0.27
C TYR A 154 -7.37 -11.32 -0.50
N PRO A 155 -8.72 -11.44 -0.44
CA PRO A 155 -9.44 -12.41 -1.26
C PRO A 155 -9.27 -12.13 -2.76
N ASN A 156 -9.24 -10.86 -3.18
CA ASN A 156 -8.98 -10.50 -4.57
C ASN A 156 -7.56 -10.91 -5.00
N TYR A 157 -6.55 -10.69 -4.16
CA TYR A 157 -5.19 -11.17 -4.40
C TYR A 157 -5.13 -12.70 -4.55
N ARG A 158 -5.86 -13.47 -3.73
CA ARG A 158 -5.91 -14.94 -3.89
C ARG A 158 -6.56 -15.37 -5.20
N ARG A 159 -7.61 -14.66 -5.64
CA ARG A 159 -8.34 -14.98 -6.87
C ARG A 159 -7.50 -14.73 -8.12
N LEU A 160 -6.75 -13.64 -8.14
CA LEU A 160 -5.97 -13.24 -9.31
C LEU A 160 -4.61 -12.65 -8.88
N PRO A 161 -3.71 -13.50 -8.35
CA PRO A 161 -2.38 -13.08 -7.92
C PRO A 161 -1.46 -12.82 -9.12
N PRO A 162 -0.30 -12.16 -8.92
CA PRO A 162 0.71 -11.93 -9.97
C PRO A 162 1.05 -13.15 -10.83
N ALA A 163 1.29 -14.31 -10.22
CA ALA A 163 1.61 -15.52 -10.97
C ALA A 163 0.50 -15.91 -11.95
N VAL A 164 -0.78 -15.79 -11.53
CA VAL A 164 -1.93 -16.08 -12.41
C VAL A 164 -2.09 -14.99 -13.47
N LEU A 165 -1.95 -13.71 -13.12
CA LEU A 165 -1.99 -12.59 -14.09
C LEU A 165 -0.99 -12.77 -15.23
N LEU A 166 0.19 -13.32 -14.90
CA LEU A 166 1.28 -13.54 -15.83
C LEU A 166 1.27 -14.96 -16.44
N GLY A 167 0.28 -15.82 -16.14
CA GLY A 167 0.25 -17.20 -16.62
C GLY A 167 1.44 -18.06 -16.18
N LEU A 168 2.07 -17.71 -15.04
CA LEU A 168 3.21 -18.40 -14.46
C LEU A 168 2.75 -19.48 -13.48
N SER A 169 3.42 -20.63 -13.50
CA SER A 169 3.21 -21.68 -12.52
C SER A 169 4.55 -22.26 -12.08
N PHE A 170 4.86 -22.14 -10.79
CA PHE A 170 6.07 -22.70 -10.20
C PHE A 170 5.88 -22.89 -8.69
N ARG A 171 6.56 -23.90 -8.13
CA ARG A 171 6.49 -24.20 -6.70
C ARG A 171 7.31 -23.22 -5.89
N TYR A 172 6.84 -22.93 -4.69
CA TYR A 172 7.63 -22.24 -3.67
C TYR A 172 8.85 -23.11 -3.30
N SER A 173 10.03 -22.78 -3.85
CA SER A 173 11.29 -23.32 -3.36
C SER A 173 11.76 -22.45 -2.20
N GLN A 174 12.13 -23.08 -1.06
CA GLN A 174 12.67 -22.36 0.09
C GLN A 174 13.94 -21.54 -0.22
N ARG A 175 14.56 -21.75 -1.39
CA ARG A 175 15.54 -20.83 -1.96
C ARG A 175 14.82 -19.81 -2.85
N ALA A 176 14.79 -18.56 -2.40
CA ALA A 176 14.48 -17.44 -3.27
C ALA A 176 15.48 -17.45 -4.45
N PRO A 177 15.02 -17.38 -5.71
CA PRO A 177 15.94 -17.25 -6.83
C PRO A 177 16.75 -15.97 -6.63
N GLN A 178 18.08 -16.10 -6.77
CA GLN A 178 18.94 -14.93 -6.85
C GLN A 178 18.64 -14.26 -8.18
N VAL A 179 17.93 -13.12 -8.16
CA VAL A 179 17.89 -12.26 -9.34
C VAL A 179 19.34 -11.88 -9.64
N PRO A 180 19.87 -12.19 -10.83
CA PRO A 180 21.23 -11.81 -11.16
C PRO A 180 21.36 -10.30 -10.99
N THR A 181 22.33 -9.86 -10.18
CA THR A 181 22.67 -8.45 -10.14
C THR A 181 23.16 -8.02 -11.51
N ALA A 182 23.16 -6.72 -11.82
CA ALA A 182 23.69 -6.23 -13.08
C ALA A 182 25.12 -6.74 -13.40
N ARG A 183 25.87 -7.15 -12.37
CA ARG A 183 27.22 -7.72 -12.45
C ARG A 183 27.31 -9.23 -12.68
N THR A 184 26.21 -10.00 -12.54
CA THR A 184 26.25 -11.47 -12.54
C THR A 184 25.29 -12.16 -13.52
N ALA A 185 24.47 -11.42 -14.28
CA ALA A 185 23.63 -12.09 -15.28
C ALA A 185 24.44 -12.56 -16.49
N PRO A 186 24.13 -13.73 -17.07
CA PRO A 186 24.73 -14.17 -18.32
C PRO A 186 24.51 -13.11 -19.40
N ALA A 187 25.56 -12.80 -20.16
CA ALA A 187 25.44 -11.99 -21.35
C ALA A 187 24.64 -12.80 -22.38
N GLY A 188 23.45 -12.31 -22.75
CA GLY A 188 22.59 -13.01 -23.69
C GLY A 188 21.33 -12.21 -24.02
N PRO A 189 20.72 -12.47 -25.19
CA PRO A 189 19.63 -11.68 -25.74
C PRO A 189 18.42 -11.57 -24.79
N ALA A 190 18.12 -12.61 -24.02
CA ALA A 190 17.01 -12.61 -23.06
C ALA A 190 17.16 -11.60 -21.91
N ARG A 191 18.39 -11.22 -21.54
CA ARG A 191 18.65 -10.19 -20.52
C ARG A 191 18.44 -8.79 -21.10
N ASP A 192 18.91 -8.56 -22.31
CA ASP A 192 18.73 -7.29 -23.00
C ASP A 192 17.26 -7.07 -23.35
N ASP A 193 16.54 -8.14 -23.69
CA ASP A 193 15.09 -8.12 -23.84
C ASP A 193 14.40 -7.81 -22.51
N LEU A 194 14.83 -8.39 -21.37
CA LEU A 194 14.28 -8.05 -20.05
C LEU A 194 14.57 -6.59 -19.65
N LEU A 195 15.76 -6.07 -19.95
CA LEU A 195 16.13 -4.69 -19.65
C LEU A 195 15.40 -3.69 -20.54
N ARG A 196 15.30 -3.98 -21.85
CA ARG A 196 14.48 -3.21 -22.80
C ARG A 196 13.00 -3.28 -22.41
N TRP A 197 12.53 -4.44 -21.97
CA TRP A 197 11.20 -4.66 -21.44
C TRP A 197 10.95 -3.80 -20.19
N LEU A 198 11.86 -3.81 -19.21
CA LEU A 198 11.81 -2.96 -18.01
C LEU A 198 11.83 -1.46 -18.34
N GLN A 199 12.50 -1.04 -19.42
CA GLN A 199 12.53 0.35 -19.90
C GLN A 199 11.24 0.78 -20.61
N VAL A 200 10.45 -0.15 -21.17
CA VAL A 200 9.14 0.13 -21.79
C VAL A 200 8.03 0.22 -20.73
N VAL A 201 8.15 -0.56 -19.64
CA VAL A 201 7.30 -0.43 -18.43
C VAL A 201 7.87 0.54 -17.39
N ASP A 202 8.78 1.42 -17.79
CA ASP A 202 9.13 2.62 -17.02
C ASP A 202 7.92 3.57 -17.08
N VAL A 203 6.84 3.17 -16.42
CA VAL A 203 5.76 4.07 -16.03
C VAL A 203 6.46 5.03 -15.08
N PRO A 204 6.71 6.30 -15.48
CA PRO A 204 7.28 7.25 -14.56
C PRO A 204 6.43 7.19 -13.30
N LEU A 205 7.06 7.05 -12.12
CA LEU A 205 6.36 7.18 -10.84
C LEU A 205 5.44 8.39 -10.98
N ASP A 206 4.14 8.11 -11.06
CA ASP A 206 3.18 9.05 -11.60
C ASP A 206 3.39 10.42 -10.92
N PRO A 207 3.52 11.54 -11.65
CA PRO A 207 3.56 12.87 -11.04
C PRO A 207 2.42 13.09 -10.02
N VAL A 208 1.31 12.36 -10.10
CA VAL A 208 0.27 12.26 -9.07
C VAL A 208 0.80 11.77 -7.71
N VAL A 209 1.68 10.77 -7.65
CA VAL A 209 2.29 10.27 -6.40
C VAL A 209 3.20 11.33 -5.76
N ARG A 210 3.90 12.14 -6.58
CA ARG A 210 4.72 13.28 -6.09
C ARG A 210 3.86 14.48 -5.67
N ALA A 211 2.84 14.82 -6.46
CA ALA A 211 1.90 15.91 -6.15
C ALA A 211 1.01 15.61 -4.94
N TRP A 212 0.75 14.33 -4.66
CA TRP A 212 -0.05 13.88 -3.52
C TRP A 212 0.71 13.97 -2.20
N SER A 213 2.00 13.59 -2.16
CA SER A 213 2.85 13.83 -0.98
C SER A 213 2.89 15.32 -0.61
N ALA A 214 2.98 16.20 -1.62
CA ALA A 214 2.93 17.65 -1.42
C ALA A 214 1.54 18.16 -0.98
N SER A 215 0.44 17.59 -1.47
CA SER A 215 -0.93 18.01 -1.10
C SER A 215 -1.37 17.53 0.28
N VAL A 216 -0.92 16.35 0.72
CA VAL A 216 -1.15 15.85 2.09
C VAL A 216 -0.33 16.66 3.08
N GLU A 217 0.93 16.98 2.76
CA GLU A 217 1.75 17.90 3.56
C GLU A 217 1.16 19.31 3.59
N ALA A 218 0.66 19.84 2.47
CA ALA A 218 0.03 21.16 2.40
C ALA A 218 -1.27 21.24 3.22
N ARG A 219 -2.12 20.20 3.21
CA ARG A 219 -3.35 20.16 4.03
C ARG A 219 -3.07 19.95 5.51
N VAL A 220 -2.04 19.18 5.86
CA VAL A 220 -1.56 19.05 7.25
C VAL A 220 -0.92 20.37 7.73
N CYS A 221 -0.25 21.11 6.84
CA CYS A 221 0.31 22.43 7.13
C CYS A 221 -0.77 23.50 7.28
N CYS A 222 -1.81 23.48 6.44
CA CYS A 222 -2.95 24.39 6.52
C CYS A 222 -3.72 24.22 7.86
N LEU A 223 -3.86 22.98 8.34
CA LEU A 223 -4.42 22.69 9.66
C LEU A 223 -3.51 23.17 10.81
N ARG A 224 -2.19 23.21 10.64
CA ARG A 224 -1.24 23.79 11.62
C ARG A 224 -1.26 25.32 11.65
N LEU A 225 -1.42 25.98 10.50
CA LEU A 225 -1.43 27.44 10.39
C LEU A 225 -2.73 28.07 10.90
N SER A 226 -3.85 27.33 10.87
CA SER A 226 -5.13 27.77 11.45
C SER A 226 -5.08 28.07 12.96
N ARG A 227 -4.06 27.58 13.69
CA ARG A 227 -3.86 27.90 15.11
C ARG A 227 -3.18 29.25 15.36
N ASN A 228 -2.60 29.89 14.34
CA ASN A 228 -1.91 31.17 14.47
C ASN A 228 -2.53 32.31 13.65
N CYS A 229 -3.51 32.06 12.78
CA CYS A 229 -4.22 33.12 12.06
C CYS A 229 -5.48 33.57 12.83
N ARG A 230 -5.31 34.56 13.72
CA ARG A 230 -6.43 35.46 14.06
C ARG A 230 -6.72 36.35 12.85
N ALA A 231 -8.01 36.41 12.49
CA ALA A 231 -8.67 37.46 11.71
C ALA A 231 -8.07 37.83 10.33
N ALA A 232 -8.59 37.19 9.28
CA ALA A 232 -8.85 37.89 8.02
C ALA A 232 -10.07 37.25 7.35
N SER A 233 -11.13 38.05 7.25
CA SER A 233 -12.40 37.77 6.59
C SER A 233 -12.21 37.37 5.12
N PHE A 234 -12.80 36.23 4.73
CA PHE A 234 -12.97 35.84 3.33
C PHE A 234 -14.48 35.80 3.03
N ALA A 235 -15.06 36.99 2.89
CA ALA A 235 -16.25 37.17 2.07
C ALA A 235 -15.76 37.59 0.67
N GLU A 236 -16.53 37.20 -0.36
CA GLU A 236 -16.33 37.49 -1.79
C GLU A 236 -15.40 36.54 -2.56
N ARG A 237 -16.04 35.59 -3.27
CA ARG A 237 -15.95 35.41 -4.74
C ARG A 237 -16.65 34.11 -5.14
N PHE A 238 -17.95 34.21 -5.39
CA PHE A 238 -18.68 33.36 -6.35
C PHE A 238 -19.89 34.17 -6.85
N THR A 239 -19.61 35.01 -7.85
CA THR A 239 -20.51 35.39 -8.94
C THR A 239 -19.73 35.17 -10.22
#